data_AF-A0A5F0LM13-F1
#
_entry.id   AF-A0A5F0LM13-F1
#
_cell.length_a   1.000
_cell.length_b   1.000
_cell.length_c   1.000
_cell.angle_alpha   90.00
_cell.angle_beta   90.00
_cell.angle_gamma   90.00
#
_symmetry.space_group_name_H-M   'P 1'
#
loop_
_entity.id
_entity.type
_entity.pdbx_description
1 polymer ?
#
loop_
_entity_poly.entity_id
_entity_poly.type
_entity_poly.pdbx_seq_one_letter_code
_entity_poly.pdbx_strand_id
1 'polypeptide(L)' 'MQNICGICQRKLNQSDDPLSADCGGDCWGCIGEVEAEAGDAIALAKVRREFFLGLRPGWEELKTQKKRS' A
#
# COMPACT_ATOMS: atom_id res chain seq x y z
N MET A 1 15.57 -14.95 -9.95
CA MET A 1 14.20 -14.68 -9.49
C MET A 1 13.98 -13.19 -9.56
N GLN A 2 12.96 -12.73 -10.30
CA GLN A 2 12.64 -11.32 -10.36
C GLN A 2 11.79 -10.99 -9.13
N ASN A 3 12.36 -10.24 -8.20
CA ASN A 3 11.64 -9.77 -7.01
C ASN A 3 10.87 -8.53 -7.44
N ILE A 4 9.73 -8.71 -8.10
CA ILE A 4 8.89 -7.62 -8.61
C ILE A 4 7.46 -7.83 -8.15
N CYS A 5 6.79 -6.74 -7.79
CA CYS A 5 5.39 -6.74 -7.38
C CYS A 5 4.51 -7.21 -8.53
N GLY A 6 3.58 -8.13 -8.26
CA GLY A 6 2.59 -8.57 -9.24
C GLY A 6 1.70 -7.44 -9.76
N ILE A 7 1.35 -6.48 -8.91
CA ILE A 7 0.41 -5.39 -9.20
C ILE A 7 1.06 -4.22 -9.96
N CYS A 8 2.11 -3.61 -9.40
CA CYS A 8 2.74 -2.42 -9.97
C CYS A 8 4.05 -2.68 -10.72
N GLN A 9 4.52 -3.94 -10.75
CA GLN A 9 5.78 -4.35 -11.38
C GLN A 9 7.03 -3.65 -10.80
N ARG A 10 6.91 -2.98 -9.64
CA ARG A 10 8.03 -2.37 -8.91
C ARG A 10 8.92 -3.46 -8.31
N LYS A 11 10.22 -3.21 -8.26
CA LYS A 11 11.18 -4.10 -7.58
C LYS A 11 10.90 -4.19 -6.08
N LEU A 12 10.86 -5.40 -5.54
CA LEU A 12 10.63 -5.72 -4.13
C LEU A 12 11.94 -5.78 -3.34
N ASN A 13 11.83 -5.64 -2.01
CA ASN A 13 12.94 -5.64 -1.05
C ASN A 13 14.02 -4.60 -1.38
N GLN A 14 13.59 -3.37 -1.68
CA GLN A 14 14.51 -2.25 -1.81
C GLN A 14 14.73 -1.61 -0.45
N SER A 15 15.98 -1.59 0.01
CA SER A 15 16.35 -0.99 1.31
C SER A 15 16.05 0.51 1.39
N ASP A 16 15.99 1.18 0.24
CA ASP A 16 15.73 2.62 0.11
C ASP A 16 14.24 2.95 0.00
N ASP A 17 13.39 1.99 -0.36
CA ASP A 17 11.95 2.18 -0.54
C ASP A 17 11.17 1.31 0.46
N PRO A 18 10.70 1.87 1.59
CA PRO A 18 9.96 1.10 2.58
C PRO A 18 8.64 0.52 2.03
N LEU A 19 8.10 1.10 0.95
CA LEU A 19 6.92 0.61 0.24
C LEU A 19 7.19 -0.61 -0.64
N SER A 20 8.45 -0.89 -0.99
CA SER A 20 8.86 -2.04 -1.77
C SER A 20 9.01 -3.32 -0.95
N ALA A 21 8.70 -3.33 0.35
CA ALA A 21 8.77 -4.53 1.17
C ALA A 21 7.93 -5.67 0.56
N ASP A 22 8.52 -6.87 0.51
CA ASP A 22 7.86 -8.05 -0.06
C ASP A 22 6.79 -8.60 0.89
N CYS A 23 5.53 -8.45 0.50
CA CYS A 23 4.36 -8.99 1.18
C CYS A 23 3.79 -10.19 0.42
N GLY A 24 4.65 -11.17 0.12
CA GLY A 24 4.25 -12.41 -0.54
C GLY A 24 4.16 -12.33 -2.06
N GLY A 25 5.02 -11.52 -2.70
CA GLY A 25 5.05 -11.30 -4.15
C GLY A 25 4.48 -9.96 -4.59
N ASP A 26 3.87 -9.22 -3.66
CA ASP A 26 3.39 -7.86 -3.88
C ASP A 26 4.07 -6.88 -2.94
N CYS A 27 4.21 -5.63 -3.38
CA CYS A 27 4.85 -4.62 -2.55
C CYS A 27 3.89 -4.14 -1.45
N TRP A 28 4.45 -3.76 -0.31
CA TRP A 28 3.70 -3.11 0.77
C TRP A 28 2.95 -1.87 0.29
N GLY A 29 3.45 -1.17 -0.73
CA GLY A 29 2.72 -0.12 -1.45
C GLY A 29 1.32 -0.60 -1.86
N CYS A 30 1.24 -1.65 -2.67
CA CYS A 30 -0.04 -2.15 -3.18
C CYS A 30 -0.84 -2.90 -2.10
N ILE A 31 -0.21 -3.82 -1.37
CA ILE A 31 -0.91 -4.63 -0.35
C ILE A 31 -1.44 -3.75 0.77
N GLY A 32 -0.65 -2.77 1.22
CA GLY A 32 -1.09 -1.84 2.26
C GLY A 32 -2.36 -1.10 1.87
N GLU A 33 -2.51 -0.67 0.60
CA GLU A 33 -3.74 -0.01 0.13
C GLU A 33 -4.91 -0.99 0.12
N VAL A 34 -4.71 -2.19 -0.45
CA VAL A 34 -5.75 -3.22 -0.50
C VAL A 34 -6.23 -3.61 0.89
N GLU A 35 -5.32 -3.82 1.85
CA GLU A 35 -5.66 -4.15 3.23
C GLU A 35 -6.34 -2.97 3.95
N ALA A 36 -5.87 -1.75 3.73
CA ALA A 36 -6.50 -0.54 4.26
C ALA A 36 -7.92 -0.34 3.69
N GLU A 37 -8.13 -0.60 2.40
CA GLU A 37 -9.43 -0.56 1.72
C GLU A 37 -10.35 -1.70 2.19
N ALA A 38 -9.78 -2.87 2.50
CA ALA A 38 -10.51 -4.01 3.07
C ALA A 38 -10.93 -3.78 4.54
N GLY A 39 -10.42 -2.72 5.18
CA GLY A 39 -10.78 -2.33 6.54
C GLY A 39 -9.86 -2.91 7.62
N ASP A 40 -8.67 -3.40 7.27
CA ASP A 40 -7.68 -3.80 8.26
C ASP A 40 -7.15 -2.57 9.01
N ALA A 41 -7.37 -2.55 10.33
CA ALA A 41 -7.02 -1.39 11.15
C ALA A 41 -5.51 -1.15 11.24
N ILE A 42 -4.70 -2.21 11.15
CA ILE A 42 -3.24 -2.11 11.23
C ILE A 42 -2.69 -1.57 9.92
N ALA A 43 -3.13 -2.11 8.79
CA ALA A 43 -2.78 -1.62 7.47
C ALA A 43 -3.23 -0.16 7.30
N LEU A 44 -4.47 0.17 7.67
CA LEU A 44 -4.99 1.54 7.59
C LEU A 44 -4.16 2.52 8.43
N ALA A 45 -3.82 2.17 9.68
CA ALA A 45 -3.00 3.02 10.54
C ALA A 45 -1.59 3.23 9.95
N LYS A 46 -1.01 2.18 9.37
CA LYS A 46 0.33 2.23 8.77
C LYS A 46 0.34 3.03 7.47
N VAL A 47 -0.62 2.80 6.56
CA VAL A 47 -0.80 3.56 5.32
C VAL A 47 -1.06 5.03 5.60
N ARG A 48 -1.89 5.37 6.60
CA ARG A 48 -2.08 6.75 7.06
C ARG A 48 -0.77 7.39 7.48
N ARG A 49 0.03 6.70 8.29
CA ARG A 49 1.33 7.21 8.72
C ARG A 49 2.27 7.44 7.54
N GLU A 50 2.28 6.54 6.56
CA GLU A 50 3.08 6.68 5.34
C GLU A 50 2.63 7.86 4.48
N PHE A 51 1.32 8.09 4.39
CA PHE A 51 0.75 9.26 3.74
C PHE A 51 1.18 10.56 4.42
N PHE A 52 1.11 10.63 5.77
CA PHE A 52 1.61 11.79 6.52
C PHE A 52 3.12 12.02 6.36
N LEU A 53 3.90 10.96 6.11
CA LEU A 53 5.33 11.07 5.79
C LEU A 53 5.59 11.45 4.32
N GLY A 54 4.54 11.58 3.50
CA GLY A 54 4.66 11.90 2.07
C GLY A 54 5.13 10.74 1.20
N LEU A 55 5.17 9.51 1.73
CA LEU A 55 5.61 8.32 1.00
C LEU A 55 4.60 7.86 -0.04
N ARG A 56 3.32 8.19 0.15
CA ARG A 56 2.22 7.82 -0.75
C ARG A 56 1.61 9.06 -1.41
N PRO A 57 2.31 9.73 -2.35
CA PRO A 57 1.75 10.86 -3.07
C PRO A 57 0.60 10.37 -3.95
N GLY A 58 -0.63 10.69 -3.58
CA GLY A 58 -1.84 10.24 -4.29
C GLY A 58 -2.66 9.17 -3.58
N TRP A 59 -2.29 8.75 -2.36
CA TRP A 59 -3.24 8.03 -1.51
C TRP A 59 -4.29 9.02 -1.00
N GLU A 60 -5.32 9.22 -1.80
CA GLU A 60 -6.49 9.95 -1.36
C GLU A 60 -7.22 9.07 -0.35
N GLU A 61 -7.49 9.58 0.85
CA GLU A 61 -8.34 8.93 1.85
C GLU A 61 -9.81 8.88 1.37
N LEU A 62 -10.05 8.31 0.19
CA LEU A 62 -11.35 8.08 -0.43
C LEU A 62 -11.55 6.56 -0.34
N LYS A 63 -12.54 6.01 0.37
CA LYS A 63 -13.96 6.36 0.34
C LYS A 63 -14.69 5.93 1.63
N THR A 64 -14.83 6.83 2.60
CA THR A 64 -15.94 6.75 3.59
C THR A 64 -17.26 7.31 3.04
N GLN A 65 -17.47 7.33 1.71
CA GLN A 65 -18.74 7.76 1.14
C GLN A 65 -19.26 6.84 0.03
N LYS A 66 -20.25 6.03 0.41
CA LYS A 66 -21.50 5.75 -0.32
C LYS A 66 -21.40 5.32 -1.80
N LYS A 67 -21.64 4.03 -2.02
CA LYS A 67 -22.65 3.59 -3.00
C LYS A 67 -23.34 2.32 -2.51
N ARG A 68 -24.23 2.48 -1.53
CA ARG A 68 -25.47 1.69 -1.50
C ARG A 68 -26.29 2.22 -2.67
N SER A 69 -26.45 1.42 -3.73
CA SER A 69 -27.46 1.67 -4.75
C SER A 69 -28.16 0.36 -5.07
#